data_AF-A0A179DI48-F1
#
_entry.id   AF-A0A179DI48-F1
#
_cell.length_a   1.000
_cell.length_b   1.000
_cell.length_c   1.000
_cell.angle_alpha   90.00
_cell.angle_beta   90.00
_cell.angle_gamma   90.00
#
_symmetry.space_group_name_H-M   'P 1'
#
loop_
_entity.id
_entity.type
_entity.pdbx_description
1 polymer ?
#
loop_
_entity_poly.entity_id
_entity_poly.type
_entity_poly.pdbx_seq_one_letter_code
_entity_poly.pdbx_strand_id
1 'polypeptide(L)'
;MKATIYSHKTIIGTVDLQVGDESMGCVYGEFLPNQNYYKDIQKFIWEFWDSKNLDYRKWNSLRFNARLENEYFLFPHGGYTFDDISDLPDEPIRIDIMGINIETLNFKNDTILEPWESITLEQKLAYEDELLKEITPIKSVFNFKNKDHHILLNSEISAFAKNGTNDDILFEIKKNDIENQFAIVHLTWTENESLKSNNYPKTSFYFDFNEFIQKKMKSDNIEWNL
;
A
#
# COMPACT_ATOMS: atom_id res chain seq x y z
N MET A 1 -2.68 -8.36 -17.45
CA MET A 1 -2.47 -6.93 -17.12
C MET A 1 -1.05 -6.75 -16.66
N LYS A 2 -0.30 -5.84 -17.29
CA LYS A 2 1.12 -5.69 -16.96
C LYS A 2 1.28 -4.96 -15.63
N ALA A 3 2.19 -5.47 -14.79
CA ALA A 3 2.59 -4.86 -13.55
C ALA A 3 4.12 -4.80 -13.43
N THR A 4 4.60 -3.71 -12.86
CA THR A 4 5.99 -3.58 -12.40
C THR A 4 6.05 -3.91 -10.92
N ILE A 5 6.97 -4.79 -10.54
CA ILE A 5 7.15 -5.24 -9.16
C ILE A 5 8.36 -4.55 -8.56
N TYR A 6 8.18 -4.06 -7.34
CA TYR A 6 9.19 -3.34 -6.58
C TYR A 6 9.44 -4.03 -5.25
N SER A 7 10.66 -3.91 -4.75
CA SER A 7 10.98 -4.04 -3.32
C SER A 7 11.46 -2.68 -2.85
N HIS A 8 10.78 -2.11 -1.85
CA HIS A 8 10.90 -0.68 -1.52
C HIS A 8 10.73 0.19 -2.79
N LYS A 9 11.79 0.89 -3.20
CA LYS A 9 11.84 1.77 -4.38
C LYS A 9 12.48 1.11 -5.59
N THR A 10 13.04 -0.07 -5.43
CA THR A 10 13.83 -0.75 -6.46
C THR A 10 12.93 -1.64 -7.29
N ILE A 11 12.90 -1.44 -8.61
CA ILE A 11 12.26 -2.38 -9.53
C ILE A 11 13.02 -3.69 -9.46
N ILE A 12 12.30 -4.79 -9.24
CA ILE A 12 12.86 -6.15 -9.18
C ILE A 12 12.41 -7.01 -10.36
N GLY A 13 11.38 -6.60 -11.09
CA GLY A 13 10.94 -7.28 -12.30
C GLY A 13 9.58 -6.81 -12.79
N THR A 14 9.04 -7.55 -13.74
CA THR A 14 7.70 -7.30 -14.31
C THR A 14 6.93 -8.60 -14.42
N VAL A 15 5.61 -8.51 -14.48
CA VAL A 15 4.71 -9.65 -14.65
C VAL A 15 3.53 -9.25 -15.51
N ASP A 16 3.02 -10.17 -16.32
CA ASP A 16 1.69 -10.04 -16.92
C ASP A 16 0.69 -10.83 -16.08
N LEU A 17 -0.06 -10.10 -15.24
CA LEU A 17 -0.99 -10.68 -14.27
C LEU A 17 -2.27 -11.17 -14.93
N GLN A 18 -2.73 -12.33 -14.48
CA GLN A 18 -3.99 -12.94 -14.85
C GLN A 18 -4.81 -13.22 -13.58
N VAL A 19 -6.13 -13.15 -13.68
CA VAL A 19 -7.02 -13.54 -12.58
C VAL A 19 -6.97 -15.05 -12.45
N GLY A 20 -6.67 -15.53 -11.24
CA GLY A 20 -6.66 -16.95 -10.90
C GLY A 20 -7.91 -17.38 -10.15
N ASP A 21 -8.04 -16.93 -8.91
CA ASP A 21 -9.23 -17.14 -8.09
C ASP A 21 -9.87 -15.79 -7.79
N GLU A 22 -10.92 -15.48 -8.55
CA GLU A 22 -11.66 -14.23 -8.42
C GLU A 22 -12.29 -14.06 -7.03
N SER A 23 -12.78 -15.15 -6.43
CA SER A 23 -13.46 -15.12 -5.13
C SER A 23 -12.52 -14.80 -3.98
N MET A 24 -11.24 -15.15 -4.13
CA MET A 24 -10.17 -14.90 -3.17
C MET A 24 -9.33 -13.67 -3.53
N GLY A 25 -9.69 -12.96 -4.61
CA GLY A 25 -8.93 -11.82 -5.09
C GLY A 25 -7.49 -12.17 -5.47
N CYS A 26 -7.28 -13.34 -6.10
CA CYS A 26 -5.95 -13.84 -6.46
C CYS A 26 -5.62 -13.53 -7.92
N VAL A 27 -4.47 -12.89 -8.13
CA VAL A 27 -3.86 -12.72 -9.45
C VAL A 27 -2.46 -13.29 -9.45
N TYR A 28 -2.02 -13.82 -10.60
CA TYR A 28 -0.71 -14.44 -10.73
C TYR A 28 -0.15 -14.27 -12.13
N GLY A 29 1.14 -14.55 -12.31
CA GLY A 29 1.75 -14.60 -13.63
C GLY A 29 3.21 -15.01 -13.57
N GLU A 30 3.77 -15.25 -14.75
CA GLU A 30 5.21 -15.44 -14.91
C GLU A 30 5.94 -14.14 -14.55
N PHE A 31 6.78 -14.22 -13.52
CA PHE A 31 7.60 -13.13 -13.07
C PHE A 31 8.89 -13.10 -13.88
N LEU A 32 9.14 -11.97 -14.54
CA LEU A 32 10.36 -11.70 -15.27
C LEU A 32 11.29 -10.88 -14.37
N PRO A 33 12.19 -11.54 -13.60
CA PRO A 33 13.12 -10.88 -12.71
C PRO A 33 14.14 -10.04 -13.49
N ASN A 34 14.63 -8.98 -12.86
CA ASN A 34 15.78 -8.23 -13.34
C ASN A 34 17.02 -8.47 -12.46
N GLN A 35 18.13 -7.79 -12.76
CA GLN A 35 19.38 -7.94 -12.02
C GLN A 35 19.27 -7.60 -10.52
N ASN A 36 18.38 -6.68 -10.13
CA ASN A 36 18.18 -6.34 -8.72
C ASN A 36 17.51 -7.47 -7.96
N TYR A 37 16.62 -8.24 -8.60
CA TYR A 37 16.02 -9.43 -7.97
C TYR A 37 17.09 -10.46 -7.61
N TYR A 38 17.91 -10.85 -8.57
CA TYR A 38 18.96 -11.85 -8.34
C TYR A 38 19.99 -11.39 -7.31
N LYS A 39 20.34 -10.10 -7.35
CA LYS A 39 21.34 -9.52 -6.46
C LYS A 39 20.84 -9.38 -5.03
N ASP A 40 19.62 -8.86 -4.85
CA ASP A 40 19.18 -8.33 -3.55
C ASP A 40 17.95 -9.07 -2.99
N ILE A 41 17.23 -9.91 -3.76
CA ILE A 41 15.95 -10.52 -3.34
C ILE A 41 15.97 -12.05 -3.34
N GLN A 42 16.45 -12.69 -4.41
CA GLN A 42 16.32 -14.14 -4.63
C GLN A 42 16.75 -14.98 -3.43
N LYS A 43 17.92 -14.67 -2.85
CA LYS A 43 18.42 -15.36 -1.66
C LYS A 43 17.43 -15.32 -0.49
N PHE A 44 16.73 -14.21 -0.30
CA PHE A 44 15.72 -14.09 0.75
C PHE A 44 14.47 -14.92 0.46
N ILE A 45 14.08 -15.06 -0.81
CA ILE A 45 12.99 -15.94 -1.23
C ILE A 45 13.33 -17.40 -0.92
N TRP A 46 14.50 -17.86 -1.36
CA TRP A 46 14.98 -19.22 -1.09
C TRP A 46 15.09 -19.49 0.41
N GLU A 47 15.71 -18.59 1.18
CA GLU A 47 15.82 -18.71 2.64
C GLU A 47 14.46 -18.76 3.34
N PHE A 48 13.45 -18.04 2.82
CA PHE A 48 12.12 -18.03 3.40
C PHE A 48 11.44 -19.39 3.21
N TRP A 49 11.50 -19.97 1.99
CA TRP A 49 10.88 -21.25 1.67
C TRP A 49 11.62 -22.47 2.23
N ASP A 50 12.95 -22.40 2.34
CA ASP A 50 13.77 -23.45 2.97
C ASP A 50 13.60 -23.48 4.49
N SER A 51 13.06 -22.42 5.09
CA SER A 51 12.91 -22.32 6.54
C SER A 51 11.75 -23.16 7.06
N LYS A 52 12.01 -23.95 8.11
CA LYS A 52 10.96 -24.65 8.88
C LYS A 52 10.03 -23.71 9.64
N ASN A 53 10.49 -22.48 9.92
CA ASN A 53 9.75 -21.45 10.63
C ASN A 53 9.76 -20.16 9.80
N LEU A 54 8.65 -19.85 9.16
CA LEU A 54 8.52 -18.68 8.29
C LEU A 54 8.61 -17.38 9.11
N ASP A 55 9.59 -16.51 8.79
CA ASP A 55 9.74 -15.20 9.43
C ASP A 55 9.04 -14.11 8.61
N TYR A 56 7.75 -13.93 8.86
CA TYR A 56 6.95 -12.91 8.20
C TYR A 56 7.39 -11.47 8.49
N ARG A 57 8.13 -11.22 9.57
CA ARG A 57 8.68 -9.88 9.81
C ARG A 57 9.79 -9.58 8.81
N LYS A 58 10.67 -10.55 8.57
CA LYS A 58 11.71 -10.46 7.53
C LYS A 58 11.08 -10.37 6.14
N TRP A 59 10.05 -11.17 5.85
CA TRP A 59 9.31 -11.10 4.59
C TRP A 59 8.70 -9.72 4.35
N ASN A 60 7.94 -9.21 5.33
CA ASN A 60 7.29 -7.90 5.22
C ASN A 60 8.31 -6.76 5.16
N SER A 61 9.52 -6.95 5.69
CA SER A 61 10.60 -5.97 5.59
C SER A 61 11.09 -5.74 4.15
N LEU A 62 10.83 -6.68 3.22
CA LEU A 62 11.15 -6.52 1.79
C LEU A 62 10.23 -5.51 1.10
N ARG A 63 9.10 -5.15 1.72
CA ARG A 63 8.14 -4.11 1.30
C ARG A 63 7.82 -4.18 -0.20
N PHE A 64 7.30 -5.33 -0.63
CA PHE A 64 6.91 -5.52 -2.02
C PHE A 64 5.74 -4.62 -2.42
N ASN A 65 5.78 -4.08 -3.64
CA ASN A 65 4.70 -3.31 -4.24
C ASN A 65 4.53 -3.73 -5.70
N ALA A 66 3.29 -3.83 -6.18
CA ALA A 66 2.96 -4.00 -7.59
C ALA A 66 2.25 -2.75 -8.12
N ARG A 67 2.83 -2.11 -9.12
CA ARG A 67 2.22 -0.99 -9.86
C ARG A 67 1.74 -1.49 -11.21
N LEU A 68 0.44 -1.41 -11.45
CA LEU A 68 -0.19 -1.74 -12.72
C LEU A 68 0.16 -0.68 -13.79
N GLU A 69 0.01 -1.04 -15.07
CA GLU A 69 0.24 -0.12 -16.19
C GLU A 69 -0.71 1.08 -16.23
N ASN A 70 -1.87 0.99 -15.57
CA ASN A 70 -2.80 2.09 -15.34
C ASN A 70 -2.44 2.97 -14.13
N GLU A 71 -1.21 2.82 -13.62
CA GLU A 71 -0.63 3.52 -12.46
C GLU A 71 -1.16 3.11 -11.08
N TYR A 72 -2.18 2.25 -10.99
CA TYR A 72 -2.74 1.79 -9.72
C TYR A 72 -1.74 0.90 -8.97
N PHE A 73 -1.64 1.08 -7.64
CA PHE A 73 -0.86 0.19 -6.78
C PHE A 73 -1.76 -0.86 -6.15
N LEU A 74 -1.46 -2.14 -6.39
CA LEU A 74 -2.19 -3.22 -5.74
C LEU A 74 -1.98 -3.21 -4.23
N PHE A 75 -3.06 -3.42 -3.49
CA PHE A 75 -3.05 -3.56 -2.04
C PHE A 75 -3.58 -4.94 -1.65
N PRO A 76 -2.73 -6.00 -1.67
CA PRO A 76 -3.15 -7.38 -1.35
C PRO A 76 -3.34 -7.60 0.15
N HIS A 77 -4.35 -8.39 0.54
CA HIS A 77 -4.55 -8.83 1.93
C HIS A 77 -3.67 -10.04 2.30
N GLY A 78 -3.50 -10.99 1.36
CA GLY A 78 -2.63 -12.15 1.54
C GLY A 78 -1.15 -11.86 1.24
N GLY A 79 -0.85 -10.70 0.66
CA GLY A 79 0.51 -10.29 0.30
C GLY A 79 0.97 -10.82 -1.05
N TYR A 80 2.29 -11.02 -1.15
CA TYR A 80 2.99 -11.47 -2.34
C TYR A 80 3.71 -12.79 -2.03
N THR A 81 3.73 -13.72 -2.97
CA THR A 81 4.57 -14.92 -2.94
C THR A 81 5.30 -15.09 -4.26
N PHE A 82 6.51 -15.63 -4.20
CA PHE A 82 7.31 -15.95 -5.37
C PHE A 82 7.63 -17.45 -5.33
N ASP A 83 7.21 -18.18 -6.36
CA ASP A 83 7.62 -19.56 -6.58
C ASP A 83 8.96 -19.52 -7.32
N ASP A 84 10.03 -19.29 -6.56
CA ASP A 84 11.42 -19.42 -6.98
C ASP A 84 12.08 -20.47 -6.07
N ILE A 85 12.50 -21.59 -6.66
CA ILE A 85 13.01 -22.77 -5.95
C ILE A 85 14.48 -22.95 -6.31
N SER A 86 15.35 -22.96 -5.30
CA SER A 86 16.81 -23.07 -5.46
C SER A 86 17.26 -24.33 -6.21
N ASP A 87 16.52 -25.43 -6.04
CA ASP A 87 16.77 -26.72 -6.72
C ASP A 87 16.41 -26.71 -8.21
N LEU A 88 15.62 -25.73 -8.68
CA LEU A 88 15.12 -25.61 -10.04
C LEU A 88 15.43 -24.22 -10.63
N PRO A 89 16.71 -23.83 -10.74
CA PRO A 89 17.10 -22.46 -11.08
C PRO A 89 16.76 -22.02 -12.51
N ASP A 90 16.46 -22.97 -13.40
CA ASP A 90 16.12 -22.73 -14.80
C ASP A 90 14.60 -22.69 -15.05
N GLU A 91 13.77 -23.00 -14.05
CA GLU A 91 12.31 -22.95 -14.18
C GLU A 91 11.80 -21.50 -14.15
N PRO A 92 10.71 -21.18 -14.87
CA PRO A 92 10.08 -19.87 -14.80
C PRO A 92 9.65 -19.54 -13.37
N ILE A 93 10.02 -18.35 -12.90
CA ILE A 93 9.56 -17.86 -11.59
C ILE A 93 8.12 -17.40 -11.74
N ARG A 94 7.26 -17.77 -10.80
CA ARG A 94 5.89 -17.27 -10.72
C ARG A 94 5.76 -16.32 -9.54
N ILE A 95 4.94 -15.28 -9.71
CA ILE A 95 4.48 -14.44 -8.60
C ILE A 95 2.97 -14.61 -8.44
N ASP A 96 2.52 -14.73 -7.18
CA ASP A 96 1.11 -14.68 -6.80
C ASP A 96 0.87 -13.50 -5.87
N ILE A 97 -0.25 -12.81 -6.09
CA ILE A 97 -0.68 -11.64 -5.34
C ILE A 97 -2.11 -11.92 -4.87
N MET A 98 -2.30 -11.99 -3.56
CA MET A 98 -3.51 -12.57 -2.97
C MET A 98 -4.36 -11.54 -2.22
N GLY A 99 -5.68 -11.65 -2.34
CA GLY A 99 -6.62 -10.82 -1.60
C GLY A 99 -6.62 -9.36 -2.05
N ILE A 100 -6.57 -9.11 -3.36
CA ILE A 100 -6.85 -7.79 -3.95
C ILE A 100 -8.35 -7.66 -4.26
N ASN A 101 -8.86 -6.43 -4.30
CA ASN A 101 -10.16 -6.19 -4.92
C ASN A 101 -10.02 -6.26 -6.45
N ILE A 102 -10.53 -7.31 -7.08
CA ILE A 102 -10.40 -7.54 -8.54
C ILE A 102 -11.00 -6.40 -9.37
N GLU A 103 -11.99 -5.68 -8.85
CA GLU A 103 -12.58 -4.52 -9.55
C GLU A 103 -11.56 -3.40 -9.78
N THR A 104 -10.52 -3.30 -8.94
CA THR A 104 -9.43 -2.31 -9.09
C THR A 104 -8.59 -2.53 -10.35
N LEU A 105 -8.62 -3.74 -10.93
CA LEU A 105 -7.97 -3.99 -12.22
C LEU A 105 -8.62 -3.20 -13.36
N ASN A 106 -9.90 -2.80 -13.21
CA ASN A 106 -10.59 -1.97 -14.18
C ASN A 106 -10.45 -0.45 -13.91
N PHE A 107 -9.64 -0.08 -12.92
CA PHE A 107 -9.41 1.32 -12.58
C PHE A 107 -8.85 2.08 -13.78
N LYS A 108 -9.33 3.33 -13.94
CA LYS A 108 -8.84 4.24 -14.97
C LYS A 108 -8.36 5.52 -14.32
N ASN A 109 -7.16 5.96 -14.69
CA ASN A 109 -6.51 7.10 -14.07
C ASN A 109 -7.29 8.43 -14.26
N ASP A 110 -8.05 8.54 -15.35
CA ASP A 110 -8.97 9.67 -15.62
C ASP A 110 -10.15 9.76 -14.63
N THR A 111 -10.31 8.77 -13.74
CA THR A 111 -11.28 8.81 -12.64
C THR A 111 -10.83 9.77 -11.53
N ILE A 112 -9.53 10.05 -11.40
CA ILE A 112 -9.02 11.03 -10.43
C ILE A 112 -9.21 12.43 -11.01
N LEU A 113 -9.98 13.26 -10.31
CA LEU A 113 -10.27 14.63 -10.73
C LEU A 113 -9.47 15.62 -9.91
N GLU A 114 -8.94 16.66 -10.57
CA GLU A 114 -8.29 17.80 -9.91
C GLU A 114 -9.13 18.33 -8.75
N PRO A 115 -8.54 18.76 -7.62
CA PRO A 115 -7.10 18.87 -7.41
C PRO A 115 -6.45 17.56 -6.96
N TRP A 116 -7.16 16.43 -6.99
CA TRP A 116 -6.57 15.15 -6.64
C TRP A 116 -5.66 14.67 -7.77
N GLU A 117 -4.53 14.09 -7.41
CA GLU A 117 -3.48 13.61 -8.32
C GLU A 117 -3.05 12.18 -7.99
N SER A 118 -2.67 11.43 -9.02
CA SER A 118 -2.00 10.14 -8.84
C SER A 118 -0.61 10.35 -8.22
N ILE A 119 -0.13 9.34 -7.51
CA ILE A 119 1.14 9.43 -6.78
C ILE A 119 2.19 8.49 -7.38
N THR A 120 3.44 8.90 -7.28
CA THR A 120 4.61 8.04 -7.58
C THR A 120 4.83 7.02 -6.46
N LEU A 121 5.65 6.00 -6.72
CA LEU A 121 6.03 5.04 -5.68
C LEU A 121 6.77 5.72 -4.53
N GLU A 122 7.67 6.65 -4.84
CA GLU A 122 8.41 7.41 -3.84
C GLU A 122 7.48 8.18 -2.90
N GLN A 123 6.46 8.84 -3.47
CA GLN A 123 5.42 9.53 -2.71
C GLN A 123 4.58 8.55 -1.88
N LYS A 124 4.12 7.45 -2.47
CA LYS A 124 3.37 6.39 -1.78
C LYS A 124 4.08 5.95 -0.50
N LEU A 125 5.35 5.57 -0.64
CA LEU A 125 6.13 5.07 0.49
C LEU A 125 6.37 6.16 1.54
N ALA A 126 6.62 7.40 1.12
CA ALA A 126 6.83 8.52 2.03
C ALA A 126 5.56 8.84 2.85
N TYR A 127 4.38 8.84 2.23
CA TYR A 127 3.12 9.10 2.92
C TYR A 127 2.77 7.98 3.91
N GLU A 128 3.02 6.72 3.54
CA GLU A 128 2.83 5.59 4.46
C GLU A 128 3.79 5.66 5.65
N ASP A 129 5.06 5.96 5.40
CA ASP A 129 6.07 6.06 6.46
C ASP A 129 5.73 7.22 7.41
N GLU A 130 5.31 8.37 6.87
CA GLU A 130 4.89 9.51 7.69
C GLU A 130 3.61 9.19 8.48
N LEU A 131 2.61 8.55 7.86
CA LEU A 131 1.40 8.16 8.58
C LEU A 131 1.74 7.21 9.75
N LEU A 132 2.56 6.18 9.50
CA LEU A 132 2.99 5.24 10.53
C LEU A 132 3.76 5.94 11.66
N LYS A 133 4.65 6.88 11.32
CA LYS A 133 5.37 7.72 12.28
C LYS A 133 4.42 8.57 13.11
N GLU A 134 3.37 9.11 12.50
CA GLU A 134 2.43 10.00 13.18
C GLU A 134 1.48 9.27 14.14
N ILE A 135 1.00 8.09 13.75
CA ILE A 135 0.01 7.31 14.53
C ILE A 135 0.65 6.40 15.57
N THR A 136 1.94 6.06 15.42
CA THR A 136 2.64 5.18 16.37
C THR A 136 3.15 6.00 17.57
N PRO A 137 2.73 5.66 18.80
CA PRO A 137 3.23 6.36 19.99
C PRO A 137 4.74 6.15 20.15
N ILE A 138 5.50 7.24 20.35
CA ILE A 138 6.90 7.14 20.76
C ILE A 138 6.92 6.61 22.21
N LYS A 139 7.61 5.50 22.44
CA LYS A 139 7.83 4.92 23.78
C LYS A 139 8.68 5.89 24.62
N SER A 140 8.05 6.83 25.30
CA SER A 140 8.72 7.61 26.34
C SER A 140 8.88 6.74 27.59
N VAL A 141 10.12 6.55 28.04
CA VAL A 141 10.53 5.71 29.19
C VAL A 141 9.90 6.19 30.52
N PHE A 142 9.24 7.35 30.54
CA PHE A 142 8.66 7.96 31.74
C PHE A 142 7.17 8.34 31.66
N ASN A 143 6.44 8.01 30.59
CA ASN A 143 5.03 8.40 30.45
C ASN A 143 4.05 7.25 30.73
N PHE A 144 3.57 7.18 31.99
CA PHE A 144 2.47 6.31 32.44
C PHE A 144 1.08 6.90 32.18
N LYS A 145 0.87 7.61 31.07
CA LYS A 145 -0.46 8.08 30.67
C LYS A 145 -0.88 7.36 29.40
N ASN A 146 -1.99 6.62 29.47
CA ASN A 146 -2.70 6.09 28.32
C ASN A 146 -3.04 7.27 27.39
N LYS A 147 -2.23 7.48 26.35
CA LYS A 147 -2.66 8.31 25.22
C LYS A 147 -3.69 7.47 24.47
N ASP A 148 -4.84 8.08 24.18
CA ASP A 148 -5.81 7.47 23.26
C ASP A 148 -5.07 7.16 21.95
N HIS A 149 -5.19 5.91 21.49
CA HIS A 149 -4.51 5.47 20.28
C HIS A 149 -5.25 6.04 19.06
N HIS A 150 -4.50 6.47 18.05
CA HIS A 150 -5.09 6.92 16.80
C HIS A 150 -5.93 5.81 16.16
N ILE A 151 -7.05 6.16 15.53
CA ILE A 151 -8.02 5.20 14.97
C ILE A 151 -7.42 4.30 13.88
N LEU A 152 -6.38 4.75 13.17
CA LEU A 152 -5.65 3.95 12.17
C LEU A 152 -4.50 3.12 12.76
N LEU A 153 -4.27 3.13 14.08
CA LEU A 153 -3.21 2.31 14.67
C LEU A 153 -3.46 0.83 14.38
N ASN A 154 -2.42 0.11 13.95
CA ASN A 154 -2.48 -1.29 13.52
C ASN A 154 -3.33 -1.56 12.27
N SER A 155 -3.74 -0.52 11.53
CA SER A 155 -4.29 -0.69 10.19
C SER A 155 -3.17 -1.00 9.20
N GLU A 156 -3.46 -1.89 8.25
CA GLU A 156 -2.69 -1.91 7.02
C GLU A 156 -3.13 -0.72 6.17
N ILE A 157 -2.19 -0.07 5.50
CA ILE A 157 -2.42 1.14 4.70
C ILE A 157 -1.72 1.04 3.36
N SER A 158 -2.31 1.65 2.34
CA SER A 158 -1.69 1.88 1.05
C SER A 158 -2.07 3.27 0.55
N ALA A 159 -1.09 4.16 0.38
CA ALA A 159 -1.37 5.48 -0.16
C ALA A 159 -1.80 5.35 -1.63
N PHE A 160 -2.82 6.12 -2.02
CA PHE A 160 -3.48 5.98 -3.32
C PHE A 160 -3.48 7.28 -4.14
N ALA A 161 -3.90 8.39 -3.55
CA ALA A 161 -3.94 9.69 -4.21
C ALA A 161 -3.61 10.82 -3.23
N LYS A 162 -3.16 11.97 -3.74
CA LYS A 162 -2.93 13.18 -2.94
C LYS A 162 -3.83 14.31 -3.44
N ASN A 163 -4.28 15.17 -2.55
CA ASN A 163 -4.84 16.46 -2.95
C ASN A 163 -3.69 17.45 -3.21
N GLY A 164 -3.60 18.00 -4.42
CA GLY A 164 -2.56 18.94 -4.84
C GLY A 164 -2.54 20.25 -4.06
N THR A 165 -3.64 20.63 -3.40
CA THR A 165 -3.78 21.91 -2.69
C THR A 165 -3.33 21.90 -1.23
N ASN A 166 -3.21 20.72 -0.62
CA ASN A 166 -2.92 20.57 0.80
C ASN A 166 -2.20 19.23 1.09
N ASP A 167 -2.10 18.88 2.38
CA ASP A 167 -1.47 17.65 2.86
C ASP A 167 -2.48 16.49 3.06
N ASP A 168 -3.64 16.55 2.42
CA ASP A 168 -4.62 15.45 2.44
C ASP A 168 -4.17 14.33 1.48
N ILE A 169 -3.98 13.14 2.05
CA ILE A 169 -3.66 11.92 1.31
C ILE A 169 -4.81 10.94 1.46
N LEU A 170 -5.26 10.37 0.35
CA LEU A 170 -6.21 9.26 0.33
C LEU A 170 -5.45 7.95 0.47
N PHE A 171 -5.79 7.19 1.51
CA PHE A 171 -5.28 5.85 1.75
C PHE A 171 -6.39 4.82 1.52
N GLU A 172 -6.05 3.71 0.88
CA GLU A 172 -6.77 2.46 1.05
C GLU A 172 -6.33 1.84 2.38
N ILE A 173 -7.29 1.36 3.18
CA ILE A 173 -7.05 0.87 4.55
C ILE A 173 -7.68 -0.51 4.75
N LYS A 174 -7.05 -1.31 5.60
CA LYS A 174 -7.62 -2.56 6.11
C LYS A 174 -7.47 -2.62 7.61
N LYS A 175 -8.59 -2.85 8.31
CA LYS A 175 -8.63 -3.00 9.76
C LYS A 175 -9.85 -3.83 10.16
N ASN A 176 -9.67 -4.83 11.03
CA ASN A 176 -10.72 -5.81 11.36
C ASN A 176 -11.99 -5.21 12.00
N ASP A 177 -11.90 -4.03 12.60
CA ASP A 177 -12.95 -3.33 13.32
C ASP A 177 -13.49 -2.08 12.58
N ILE A 178 -13.05 -1.85 11.34
CA ILE A 178 -13.51 -0.73 10.50
C ILE A 178 -13.95 -1.28 9.14
N GLU A 179 -15.22 -1.03 8.79
CA GLU A 179 -15.78 -1.45 7.49
C GLU A 179 -15.32 -0.55 6.32
N ASN A 180 -14.85 0.65 6.63
CA ASN A 180 -14.37 1.61 5.64
C ASN A 180 -13.09 1.13 4.95
N GLN A 181 -13.09 1.13 3.62
CA GLN A 181 -11.94 0.75 2.79
C GLN A 181 -11.01 1.93 2.49
N PHE A 182 -11.49 3.16 2.66
CA PHE A 182 -10.72 4.35 2.35
C PHE A 182 -10.72 5.36 3.50
N ALA A 183 -9.61 6.07 3.65
CA ALA A 183 -9.48 7.17 4.59
C ALA A 183 -8.68 8.31 3.98
N ILE A 184 -9.21 9.53 4.09
CA ILE A 184 -8.40 10.74 3.90
C ILE A 184 -7.72 11.05 5.20
N VAL A 185 -6.42 11.26 5.15
CA VAL A 185 -5.62 11.66 6.29
C VAL A 185 -4.88 12.94 5.95
N HIS A 186 -5.06 13.97 6.77
CA HIS A 186 -4.28 15.19 6.70
C HIS A 186 -2.95 14.99 7.44
N LEU A 187 -1.88 14.72 6.69
CA LEU A 187 -0.55 14.52 7.28
C LEU A 187 0.00 15.85 7.79
N THR A 188 0.63 15.83 8.96
CA THR A 188 1.10 17.04 9.62
C THR A 188 2.59 17.29 9.42
N TRP A 189 3.35 16.26 9.06
CA TRP A 189 4.80 16.28 8.84
C TRP A 189 5.60 16.75 10.06
N THR A 190 4.98 16.81 11.25
CA THR A 190 5.59 17.37 12.45
C THR A 190 6.01 16.31 13.44
N GLU A 191 7.22 16.48 13.96
CA GLU A 191 7.77 15.67 15.06
C GLU A 191 7.31 16.17 16.43
N ASN A 192 6.65 17.34 16.49
CA ASN A 192 6.32 17.98 17.75
C ASN A 192 5.05 17.39 18.38
N GLU A 193 5.23 16.48 19.34
CA GLU A 193 4.14 15.85 20.09
C GLU A 193 3.19 16.84 20.78
N SER A 194 3.64 18.06 21.10
CA SER A 194 2.79 19.05 21.77
C SER A 194 1.74 19.69 20.85
N LEU A 195 1.91 19.55 19.53
CA LEU A 195 0.94 19.97 18.50
C LEU A 195 0.02 18.83 18.05
N LYS A 196 0.40 17.57 18.31
CA LYS A 196 -0.43 16.39 18.09
C LYS A 196 -1.50 16.33 19.19
N SER A 197 -2.63 17.00 18.97
CA SER A 197 -3.82 16.72 19.79
C SER A 197 -4.21 15.24 19.63
N ASN A 198 -4.99 14.67 20.57
CA ASN A 198 -5.36 13.24 20.56
C ASN A 198 -6.05 12.76 19.25
N ASN A 199 -6.46 13.66 18.35
CA ASN A 199 -7.17 13.36 17.11
C ASN A 199 -6.35 13.67 15.84
N TYR A 200 -5.04 13.90 15.94
CA TYR A 200 -4.16 14.04 14.78
C TYR A 200 -3.39 12.74 14.47
N PRO A 201 -3.14 12.44 13.18
CA PRO A 201 -3.60 13.21 12.01
C PRO A 201 -5.11 13.13 11.80
N LYS A 202 -5.71 14.21 11.26
CA LYS A 202 -7.16 14.25 11.08
C LYS A 202 -7.55 13.22 10.02
N THR A 203 -8.46 12.32 10.39
CA THR A 203 -8.88 11.21 9.54
C THR A 203 -10.37 11.31 9.20
N SER A 204 -10.73 11.15 7.93
CA SER A 204 -12.11 11.04 7.45
C SER A 204 -12.28 9.75 6.64
N PHE A 205 -13.28 8.95 6.99
CA PHE A 205 -13.47 7.61 6.43
C PHE A 205 -14.51 7.57 5.32
N TYR A 206 -14.31 6.66 4.38
CA TYR A 206 -15.20 6.36 3.26
C TYR A 206 -15.32 4.84 3.12
N PHE A 207 -16.54 4.36 2.99
CA PHE A 207 -16.89 2.95 2.86
C PHE A 207 -16.15 2.32 1.67
N ASP A 208 -16.20 2.99 0.52
CA ASP A 208 -15.54 2.57 -0.71
C ASP A 208 -15.03 3.80 -1.51
N PHE A 209 -14.40 3.53 -2.65
CA PHE A 209 -13.90 4.60 -3.52
C PHE A 209 -15.03 5.45 -4.12
N ASN A 210 -16.19 4.86 -4.41
CA ASN A 210 -17.32 5.59 -4.98
C ASN A 210 -17.87 6.62 -3.99
N GLU A 211 -17.95 6.29 -2.70
CA GLU A 211 -18.36 7.21 -1.66
C GLU A 211 -17.38 8.39 -1.54
N PHE A 212 -16.07 8.13 -1.58
CA PHE A 212 -15.05 9.18 -1.65
C PHE A 212 -15.27 10.11 -2.86
N ILE A 213 -15.52 9.53 -4.04
CA ILE A 213 -15.80 10.30 -5.26
C ILE A 213 -16.98 11.24 -5.04
N GLN A 214 -18.11 10.70 -4.57
CA GLN A 214 -19.35 11.50 -4.45
C GLN A 214 -19.27 12.54 -3.35
N LYS A 215 -18.69 12.20 -2.19
CA LYS A 215 -18.72 13.05 -1.00
C LYS A 215 -17.58 14.05 -0.91
N LYS A 216 -16.45 13.78 -1.57
CA LYS A 216 -15.26 14.63 -1.45
C LYS A 216 -14.67 15.06 -2.78
N MET A 217 -14.24 14.11 -3.63
CA MET A 217 -13.48 14.44 -4.84
C MET A 217 -14.25 15.36 -5.79
N LYS A 218 -15.55 15.11 -6.03
CA LYS A 218 -16.39 15.97 -6.87
C LYS A 218 -16.57 17.38 -6.30
N SER A 219 -16.68 17.50 -4.97
CA SER A 219 -16.81 18.81 -4.31
C SER A 219 -15.52 19.61 -4.47
N ASP A 220 -14.38 18.98 -4.17
CA ASP A 220 -13.06 19.61 -4.31
C ASP A 220 -12.79 20.03 -5.76
N ASN A 221 -13.21 19.21 -6.74
CA ASN A 221 -13.09 19.54 -8.16
C ASN A 221 -13.92 20.75 -8.58
N ILE A 222 -15.16 20.87 -8.09
CA ILE A 222 -15.97 22.04 -8.35
C ILE A 222 -15.29 23.28 -7.76
N GLU A 223 -14.85 23.20 -6.50
CA GLU A 223 -14.17 24.31 -5.82
C GLU A 223 -12.88 24.74 -6.51
N TRP A 224 -12.10 23.80 -7.04
CA TRP A 224 -10.86 24.07 -7.77
C TRP A 224 -11.07 24.82 -9.10
N ASN A 225 -12.21 24.59 -9.77
CA ASN A 225 -12.51 25.17 -11.08
C ASN A 225 -13.30 26.49 -11.01
N LEU A 226 -13.59 27.00 -9.81
CA LEU A 226 -14.25 28.29 -9.59
C LEU A 226 -13.23 29.44 -9.52
#